data_AF-A0A2U2YZ27-F1
#
_entry.id   AF-A0A2U2YZ27-F1
#
_cell.length_a   1.000
_cell.length_b   1.000
_cell.length_c   1.000
_cell.angle_alpha   90.00
_cell.angle_beta   90.00
_cell.angle_gamma   90.00
#
_symmetry.space_group_name_H-M   'P 1'
#
loop_
_entity.id
_entity.type
_entity.pdbx_description
1 polymer ?
#
loop_
_entity_poly.entity_id
_entity_poly.type
_entity_poly.pdbx_seq_one_letter_code
_entity_poly.pdbx_strand_id
1 'polypeptide(L)'
;MAAVPAALAELGEDQGGARTSSALPQAVRTAVIAEFRTRALFVGRLCEIDALLHAQGASKAVLDAMTEHLGHLQLRRVTDPASQELFVVTEGEGEAFEVLRPAYVDEVTGKLALAGQLRRVTVADNEACVTEGGQ
;
A
#
# COMPACT_ATOMS: atom_id res chain seq x y z
N MET A 1 -24.92 1.69 -7.37
CA MET A 1 -24.97 0.93 -8.64
C MET A 1 -23.54 0.75 -9.09
N ALA A 2 -23.02 -0.48 -9.18
CA ALA A 2 -21.63 -0.72 -9.58
C ALA A 2 -21.49 -0.47 -11.09
N ALA A 3 -20.44 0.27 -11.49
CA ALA A 3 -20.14 0.48 -12.90
C ALA A 3 -19.70 -0.84 -13.55
N VAL A 4 -20.14 -1.09 -14.80
CA VAL A 4 -19.74 -2.28 -15.55
C VAL A 4 -18.30 -2.08 -16.06
N PRO A 5 -17.37 -3.02 -15.82
CA PRO A 5 -16.01 -2.93 -16.33
C PRO A 5 -15.99 -2.83 -17.86
N ALA A 6 -15.14 -1.95 -18.41
CA ALA A 6 -15.07 -1.68 -19.85
C ALA A 6 -14.94 -2.96 -20.70
N ALA A 7 -14.09 -3.91 -20.30
CA ALA A 7 -13.92 -5.16 -21.03
C ALA A 7 -15.22 -6.01 -21.12
N LEU A 8 -16.13 -5.89 -20.15
CA LEU A 8 -17.44 -6.55 -20.19
C LEU A 8 -18.49 -5.72 -20.94
N ALA A 9 -18.36 -4.40 -20.96
CA ALA A 9 -19.21 -3.50 -21.75
C ALA A 9 -19.01 -3.74 -23.26
N GLU A 10 -17.75 -3.85 -23.71
CA GLU A 10 -17.40 -4.11 -25.12
C GLU A 10 -17.95 -5.46 -25.63
N LEU A 11 -18.06 -6.46 -24.74
CA LEU A 11 -18.75 -7.72 -25.06
C LEU A 11 -20.26 -7.55 -25.27
N GLY A 12 -20.89 -6.56 -24.63
CA GLY A 12 -22.31 -6.28 -24.74
C GLY A 12 -22.69 -5.50 -26.00
N GLU A 13 -21.72 -4.76 -26.56
CA GLU A 13 -21.90 -3.89 -27.74
C GLU A 13 -21.78 -4.68 -29.07
N ASP A 14 -20.99 -5.76 -29.11
CA ASP A 14 -20.79 -6.64 -30.27
C ASP A 14 -21.87 -7.74 -30.45
N GLN A 15 -23.15 -7.42 -30.25
CA GLN A 15 -24.25 -8.40 -30.36
C GLN A 15 -24.61 -8.87 -31.79
N GLY A 16 -23.82 -8.52 -32.80
CA GLY A 16 -24.02 -8.89 -34.20
C GLY A 16 -22.99 -9.88 -34.75
N GLY A 17 -23.12 -11.17 -34.44
CA GLY A 17 -22.51 -12.25 -35.23
C GLY A 17 -21.43 -13.07 -34.53
N ALA A 18 -21.76 -14.34 -34.27
CA ALA A 18 -20.84 -15.45 -33.99
C ALA A 18 -19.73 -15.20 -32.94
N ARG A 19 -20.10 -15.03 -31.66
CA ARG A 19 -19.11 -15.15 -30.58
C ARG A 19 -18.67 -16.60 -30.40
N THR A 20 -17.37 -16.84 -30.52
CA THR A 20 -16.73 -18.08 -30.12
C THR A 20 -16.85 -18.25 -28.60
N SER A 21 -17.03 -19.50 -28.14
CA SER A 21 -17.16 -19.86 -26.71
C SER A 21 -16.02 -19.35 -25.80
N SER A 22 -14.93 -18.82 -26.35
CA SER A 22 -13.75 -18.32 -25.64
C SER A 22 -13.79 -16.82 -25.29
N ALA A 23 -14.69 -16.02 -25.90
CA ALA A 23 -14.67 -14.56 -25.75
C ALA A 23 -15.08 -14.08 -24.34
N LEU A 24 -16.08 -14.71 -23.75
CA LEU A 24 -16.56 -14.35 -22.40
C LEU A 24 -15.51 -14.62 -21.31
N PRO A 25 -14.90 -15.83 -21.21
CA PRO A 25 -13.82 -16.08 -20.25
C PRO A 25 -12.63 -15.11 -20.38
N GLN A 26 -12.30 -14.69 -21.61
CA GLN A 26 -11.21 -13.74 -21.85
C GLN A 26 -11.55 -12.35 -21.32
N ALA A 27 -12.74 -11.82 -21.61
CA ALA A 27 -13.11 -10.48 -21.16
C ALA A 27 -13.30 -10.41 -19.64
N VAL A 28 -13.84 -11.48 -19.01
CA VAL A 28 -13.91 -11.59 -17.55
C VAL A 28 -12.50 -11.53 -16.96
N ARG A 29 -11.55 -12.30 -17.52
CA ARG A 29 -10.14 -12.25 -17.08
C ARG A 29 -9.57 -10.83 -17.23
N THR A 30 -9.79 -10.17 -18.36
CA THR A 30 -9.30 -8.81 -18.61
C THR A 30 -9.91 -7.81 -17.62
N ALA A 31 -11.22 -7.86 -17.39
CA ALA A 31 -11.91 -7.01 -16.43
C ALA A 31 -11.34 -7.19 -15.02
N VAL A 32 -11.22 -8.44 -14.56
CA VAL A 32 -10.66 -8.76 -13.25
C VAL A 32 -9.24 -8.21 -13.12
N ILE A 33 -8.36 -8.46 -14.10
CA ILE A 33 -6.98 -7.93 -14.07
C ILE A 33 -6.95 -6.40 -14.02
N ALA A 34 -7.83 -5.73 -14.77
CA ALA A 34 -7.91 -4.27 -14.78
C ALA A 34 -8.35 -3.72 -13.41
N GLU A 35 -9.37 -4.28 -12.79
CA GLU A 35 -9.84 -3.87 -11.46
C GLU A 35 -8.74 -4.03 -10.40
N PHE A 36 -8.03 -5.17 -10.39
CA PHE A 36 -6.91 -5.39 -9.47
C PHE A 36 -5.75 -4.42 -9.71
N ARG A 37 -5.45 -4.07 -10.97
CA ARG A 37 -4.42 -3.07 -11.30
C ARG A 37 -4.81 -1.69 -10.79
N THR A 38 -6.06 -1.28 -10.99
CA THR A 38 -6.58 0.00 -10.50
C THR A 38 -6.50 0.07 -8.97
N ARG A 39 -6.89 -1.01 -8.27
CA ARG A 39 -6.74 -1.09 -6.81
C ARG A 39 -5.28 -0.95 -6.39
N ALA A 40 -4.37 -1.72 -6.99
CA ALA A 40 -2.96 -1.70 -6.61
C ALA A 40 -2.34 -0.30 -6.78
N LEU A 41 -2.65 0.40 -7.88
CA LEU A 41 -2.20 1.78 -8.11
C LEU A 41 -2.79 2.76 -7.09
N PHE A 42 -4.10 2.67 -6.84
CA PHE A 42 -4.79 3.51 -5.85
C PHE A 42 -4.19 3.33 -4.45
N VAL A 43 -4.07 2.09 -4.01
CA VAL A 43 -3.50 1.72 -2.71
C VAL A 43 -2.06 2.23 -2.59
N GLY A 44 -1.21 1.97 -3.58
CA GLY A 44 0.18 2.43 -3.56
C GLY A 44 0.29 3.95 -3.42
N ARG A 45 -0.51 4.72 -4.18
CA ARG A 45 -0.53 6.18 -4.08
C ARG A 45 -1.05 6.68 -2.75
N LEU A 46 -2.04 6.01 -2.16
CA LEU A 46 -2.55 6.39 -0.84
C LEU A 46 -1.51 6.15 0.26
N CYS A 47 -0.82 5.02 0.22
CA CYS A 47 0.30 4.72 1.14
C CYS A 47 1.44 5.75 0.99
N GLU A 48 1.72 6.22 -0.23
CA GLU A 48 2.68 7.30 -0.45
C GLU A 48 2.25 8.62 0.20
N ILE A 49 0.99 9.01 0.05
CA ILE A 49 0.44 10.22 0.66
C ILE A 49 0.52 10.13 2.19
N ASP A 50 0.11 9.01 2.76
CA ASP A 50 0.17 8.80 4.21
C ASP A 50 1.60 8.89 4.76
N ALA A 51 2.57 8.25 4.10
CA ALA A 51 3.97 8.35 4.49
C ALA A 51 4.49 9.80 4.44
N LEU A 52 4.06 10.59 3.43
CA LEU A 52 4.40 12.01 3.33
C LEU A 52 3.77 12.84 4.45
N LEU A 53 2.53 12.55 4.85
CA LEU A 53 1.87 13.24 5.97
C LEU A 53 2.65 13.06 7.27
N HIS A 54 3.16 11.86 7.53
CA HIS A 54 4.03 11.60 8.67
C HIS A 54 5.36 12.36 8.57
N ALA A 55 6.03 12.29 7.42
CA ALA A 55 7.31 12.96 7.22
C ALA A 55 7.22 14.49 7.36
N GLN A 56 6.08 15.08 7.01
CA GLN A 56 5.83 16.53 7.10
C GLN A 56 5.25 16.97 8.45
N GLY A 57 5.05 16.05 9.40
CA GLY A 57 4.48 16.39 10.71
C GLY A 57 3.04 16.92 10.61
N ALA A 58 2.21 16.28 9.78
CA ALA A 58 0.79 16.65 9.65
C ALA A 58 0.08 16.63 11.02
N SER A 59 -0.99 17.43 11.14
CA SER A 59 -1.73 17.52 12.40
C SER A 59 -2.33 16.17 12.80
N LYS A 60 -2.45 15.93 14.11
CA LYS A 60 -3.02 14.70 14.65
C LYS A 60 -4.39 14.35 14.03
N ALA A 61 -5.27 15.34 13.86
CA ALA A 61 -6.58 15.13 13.26
C ALA A 61 -6.52 14.58 11.82
N VAL A 62 -5.54 15.03 11.03
CA VAL A 62 -5.32 14.52 9.67
C VAL A 62 -4.77 13.09 9.70
N LEU A 63 -3.83 12.81 10.61
CA LEU A 63 -3.25 11.48 10.77
C LEU A 63 -4.28 10.46 11.28
N ASP A 64 -5.15 10.85 12.22
CA ASP A 64 -6.22 10.00 12.73
C ASP A 64 -7.24 9.68 11.63
N ALA A 65 -7.68 10.67 10.86
CA ALA A 65 -8.59 10.48 9.73
C ALA A 65 -7.98 9.59 8.64
N MET A 66 -6.68 9.76 8.34
CA MET A 66 -5.98 8.88 7.40
C MET A 66 -5.86 7.45 7.94
N THR A 67 -5.55 7.29 9.24
CA THR A 67 -5.46 5.97 9.89
C THR A 67 -6.81 5.24 9.84
N GLU A 68 -7.92 5.93 10.11
CA GLU A 68 -9.26 5.39 9.96
C GLU A 68 -9.54 4.98 8.50
N HIS A 69 -9.17 5.83 7.54
CA HIS A 69 -9.38 5.56 6.13
C HIS A 69 -8.56 4.35 5.63
N LEU A 70 -7.30 4.22 6.04
CA LEU A 70 -6.48 3.05 5.76
C LEU A 70 -7.11 1.78 6.35
N GLY A 71 -7.65 1.86 7.57
CA GLY A 71 -8.39 0.77 8.21
C GLY A 71 -9.59 0.30 7.39
N HIS A 72 -10.40 1.23 6.87
CA HIS A 72 -11.53 0.91 5.98
C HIS A 72 -11.11 0.19 4.68
N LEU A 73 -9.89 0.46 4.20
CA LEU A 73 -9.34 -0.16 2.99
C LEU A 73 -8.57 -1.45 3.26
N GLN A 74 -8.45 -1.84 4.54
CA GLN A 74 -7.66 -2.96 5.04
C GLN A 74 -6.17 -2.81 4.66
N LEU A 75 -5.66 -1.59 4.83
CA LEU A 75 -4.25 -1.26 4.66
C LEU A 75 -3.59 -1.15 6.03
N ARG A 76 -2.62 -2.02 6.30
CA ARG A 76 -1.88 -2.02 7.56
C ARG A 76 -0.56 -1.27 7.40
N ARG A 77 -0.40 -0.21 8.18
CA ARG A 77 0.89 0.49 8.36
C ARG A 77 1.76 -0.33 9.30
N VAL A 78 3.04 -0.51 8.95
CA VAL A 78 4.03 -1.22 9.76
C VAL A 78 5.18 -0.28 10.07
N THR A 79 5.42 -0.07 11.37
CA THR A 79 6.47 0.80 11.92
C THR A 79 7.42 0.03 12.83
N ASP A 80 7.29 -1.29 12.91
CA ASP A 80 8.18 -2.14 13.69
C ASP A 80 9.39 -2.55 12.81
N PRO A 81 10.62 -2.12 13.17
CA PRO A 81 11.82 -2.49 12.43
C PRO A 81 12.18 -3.98 12.51
N ALA A 82 11.57 -4.75 13.43
CA ALA A 82 11.77 -6.20 13.48
C ALA A 82 11.17 -6.94 12.27
N SER A 83 10.19 -6.35 11.59
CA SER A 83 9.57 -6.89 10.36
C SER A 83 10.41 -6.58 9.11
N GLN A 84 11.72 -6.86 9.16
CA GLN A 84 12.72 -6.39 8.18
C GLN A 84 12.38 -6.74 6.73
N GLU A 85 11.69 -7.86 6.49
CA GLU A 85 11.27 -8.32 5.16
C GLU A 85 10.32 -7.35 4.43
N LEU A 86 9.70 -6.41 5.16
CA LEU A 86 8.80 -5.40 4.61
C LEU A 86 9.51 -4.08 4.25
N PHE A 87 10.81 -3.99 4.51
CA PHE A 87 11.58 -2.76 4.39
C PHE A 87 12.80 -2.91 3.48
N VAL A 88 13.27 -1.78 2.96
CA VAL A 88 14.56 -1.64 2.29
C VAL A 88 15.49 -0.84 3.19
N VAL A 89 16.70 -1.36 3.43
CA VAL A 89 17.75 -0.62 4.15
C VAL A 89 18.39 0.35 3.17
N THR A 90 18.28 1.65 3.42
CA THR A 90 18.72 2.69 2.47
C THR A 90 20.08 3.28 2.81
N GLU A 91 20.45 3.36 4.10
CA GLU A 91 21.66 4.04 4.56
C GLU A 91 22.07 3.64 5.99
N GLY A 92 23.21 4.16 6.44
CA GLY A 92 23.70 4.06 7.82
C GLY A 92 24.68 2.91 8.07
N GLU A 93 25.27 2.93 9.27
CA GLU A 93 26.18 1.92 9.80
C GLU A 93 25.72 1.50 11.21
N GLY A 94 25.94 0.24 11.58
CA GLY A 94 25.52 -0.32 12.86
C GLY A 94 24.64 -1.56 12.75
N GLU A 95 24.25 -2.09 13.92
CA GLU A 95 23.54 -3.36 14.09
C GLU A 95 22.03 -3.19 14.37
N ALA A 96 21.61 -1.98 14.73
CA ALA A 96 20.20 -1.66 14.99
C ALA A 96 19.56 -0.97 13.77
N PHE A 97 18.22 -0.96 13.74
CA PHE A 97 17.44 -0.36 12.66
C PHE A 97 16.47 0.70 13.19
N GLU A 98 16.43 1.82 12.49
CA GLU A 98 15.45 2.88 12.70
C GLU A 98 14.56 3.02 11.46
N VAL A 99 13.25 3.17 11.69
CA VAL A 99 12.27 3.37 10.62
C VAL A 99 12.31 4.82 10.14
N LEU A 100 12.80 5.02 8.93
CA LEU A 100 12.71 6.31 8.23
C LEU A 100 11.34 6.51 7.59
N ARG A 101 10.75 5.43 7.09
CA ARG A 101 9.45 5.43 6.43
C ARG A 101 8.70 4.13 6.75
N PRO A 102 7.41 4.19 7.14
CA PRO A 102 6.63 2.99 7.36
C PRO A 102 6.49 2.14 6.09
N ALA A 103 6.34 0.83 6.29
CA ALA A 103 5.88 -0.10 5.26
C ALA A 103 4.36 -0.23 5.29
N TYR A 104 3.76 -0.68 4.19
CA TYR A 104 2.31 -0.88 4.08
C TYR A 104 1.97 -2.21 3.45
N VAL A 105 1.04 -2.93 4.05
CA VAL A 105 0.54 -4.23 3.57
C VAL A 105 -0.95 -4.10 3.23
N ASP A 106 -1.33 -4.53 2.02
CA ASP A 106 -2.74 -4.69 1.66
C ASP A 106 -3.22 -6.04 2.19
N GLU A 107 -3.99 -6.02 3.27
CA GLU A 107 -4.47 -7.23 3.94
C GLU A 107 -5.51 -7.98 3.09
N VAL A 108 -6.14 -7.33 2.11
CA VAL A 108 -7.03 -7.99 1.16
C VAL A 108 -6.26 -8.98 0.29
N THR A 109 -5.03 -8.62 -0.09
CA THR A 109 -4.20 -9.43 -1.00
C THR A 109 -3.05 -10.14 -0.28
N GLY A 110 -2.76 -9.77 0.96
CA GLY A 110 -1.58 -10.21 1.71
C GLY A 110 -0.25 -9.70 1.13
N LYS A 111 -0.29 -8.70 0.25
CA LYS A 111 0.90 -8.20 -0.46
C LYS A 111 1.39 -6.88 0.12
N LEU A 112 2.70 -6.67 -0.01
CA LEU A 112 3.32 -5.38 0.25
C LEU A 112 2.77 -4.35 -0.75
N ALA A 113 2.07 -3.35 -0.24
CA ALA A 113 1.54 -2.22 -1.00
C ALA A 113 2.63 -1.18 -1.25
N LEU A 114 3.48 -0.95 -0.25
CA LEU A 114 4.61 -0.04 -0.30
C LEU A 114 5.69 -0.51 0.67
N ALA A 115 6.92 -0.69 0.18
CA ALA A 115 8.05 -1.02 1.03
C ALA A 115 8.43 0.15 1.93
N GLY A 116 8.68 -0.15 3.20
CA GLY A 116 9.21 0.84 4.14
C GLY A 116 10.71 1.08 3.93
N GLN A 117 11.25 2.06 4.63
CA GLN A 117 12.67 2.37 4.60
C GLN A 117 13.25 2.33 6.00
N LEU A 118 14.39 1.67 6.13
CA LEU A 118 15.18 1.61 7.35
C LEU A 118 16.53 2.28 7.12
N ARG A 119 17.06 2.90 8.17
CA ARG A 119 18.50 3.16 8.28
C ARG A 119 19.12 2.30 9.37
N ARG A 120 20.39 1.93 9.17
CA ARG A 120 21.20 1.34 10.23
C ARG A 120 21.67 2.42 11.19
N VAL A 121 21.59 2.10 12.47
CA VAL A 121 22.03 2.97 13.56
C VAL A 121 22.86 2.17 14.57
N THR A 122 23.74 2.85 15.28
CA THR A 122 24.43 2.22 16.41
C THR A 122 23.45 2.02 17.57
N VAL A 123 23.76 1.10 18.49
CA VAL A 123 22.90 0.84 19.66
C VAL A 123 22.76 2.10 20.53
N ALA A 124 23.81 2.91 20.64
CA ALA A 124 23.82 4.15 21.40
C ALA A 124 22.87 5.22 20.81
N ASP A 125 22.78 5.31 19.47
CA ASP A 125 21.90 6.26 18.80
C ASP A 125 20.41 5.85 18.91
N ASN A 126 20.14 4.54 18.93
CA ASN A 126 18.79 4.00 19.04
C ASN A 126 18.17 4.25 20.44
N GLU A 127 18.97 4.11 21.50
CA GLU A 127 18.51 4.36 22.88
C GLU A 127 18.15 5.84 23.11
N ALA A 128 18.88 6.77 22.47
CA ALA A 128 18.58 8.20 22.55
C ALA A 128 17.23 8.57 21.93
N CYS A 129 16.87 7.97 20.79
CA CYS A 129 15.60 8.23 20.11
C CYS A 129 14.38 7.72 20.88
N VAL A 130 14.50 6.62 21.65
CA VAL A 130 13.41 6.06 22.46
C VAL A 130 13.11 6.93 23.68
N THR A 131 14.11 7.61 24.25
CA THR A 131 13.94 8.47 25.43
C THR A 131 13.28 9.82 25.16
N GLU A 132 13.24 10.31 23.92
CA GLU A 132 12.65 11.62 23.59
C GLU A 132 11.14 11.58 23.26
N GLY A 133 10.56 10.39 23.04
CA GLY A 133 9.14 10.20 22.67
C GLY A 133 8.17 9.92 23.83
N GLY A 134 8.66 9.95 25.09
CA GLY A 134 7.90 9.56 26.27
C GLY A 134 7.72 10.69 27.28
N GLN A 135 6.95 11.73 26.93
CA GLN A 135 6.37 12.63 27.93
C GLN A 135 5.03 13.22 27.49
#